data_AF-E1IC06-F1
#
_entry.id   AF-E1IC06-F1
#
_cell.length_a   1.000
_cell.length_b   1.000
_cell.length_c   1.000
_cell.angle_alpha   90.00
_cell.angle_beta   90.00
_cell.angle_gamma   90.00
#
_symmetry.space_group_name_H-M   'P 1'
#
loop_
_entity.id
_entity.type
_entity.pdbx_description
1 polymer ?
#
loop_
_entity_poly.entity_id
_entity_poly.type
_entity_poly.pdbx_seq_one_letter_code
_entity_poly.pdbx_strand_id
1 'polypeptide(L)'
;MKQPATTDTPSVKAQNPTIITTISAIIVALIVMWGCWWYLSSTPLQTKDHFSFGSIASLGLQGFYDAETDTEWRGYRWTNGAATLDLDVQGDGGHILALTLAAPQPDATTVPVTLTLNQQPLATFDISQSRRHYLVLAPAEAVSRGSNQLGINSPTFQVTGNPHDLRKLGVVAFDLEWQATQFPAWMLPTQAVALAITAALLFVCLQRAGIPWLFNLITIILFLAISISMRHSDVRFLYRWHALLSTGGIAALLGLSTLVLQPQPTPLVLPWRQWFQHHWQALVGYTVLTGIMLYQILQNFTTAIPGYHGDAYEYLWKFQVFSDYLINKHQTPTFFSWLMYPEGFELANSEITTANTLLGVPLTWLFGPTVSFNILVLISAISSGFLTYLLACRLGVSRLAAWVGAIAFAFAIRRTQQMMGHMPLMPTQYLVLALYGLEGMISRRRTWDAFLTGMGLALTTWASLYYGVTFIFIYGWLCPLTDWVAQCCALPDQYVAHIVVQHCRLWRTDDPVPTTLSGTAIFRNVSQAPTHPPPDTQSLSARVSLRQPLPPDLGPMDGPVLPP
;
A
#
# COMPACT_ATOMS: atom_id res chain seq x y z
N MET A 1 58.98 14.25 -53.39
CA MET A 1 58.02 15.04 -52.60
C MET A 1 56.88 14.15 -52.17
N LYS A 2 56.53 14.19 -50.88
CA LYS A 2 55.79 13.17 -50.13
C LYS A 2 54.30 13.09 -50.51
N GLN A 3 53.77 11.86 -50.55
CA GLN A 3 52.34 11.54 -50.50
C GLN A 3 51.70 12.09 -49.21
N PRO A 4 50.43 12.51 -49.23
CA PRO A 4 49.74 12.93 -48.02
C PRO A 4 49.42 11.70 -47.15
N ALA A 5 49.81 11.79 -45.88
CA ALA A 5 49.52 10.78 -44.87
C ALA A 5 48.02 10.72 -44.60
N THR A 6 47.45 9.52 -44.77
CA THR A 6 46.14 9.15 -44.25
C THR A 6 46.18 9.20 -42.73
N THR A 7 45.44 10.13 -42.12
CA THR A 7 45.18 10.13 -40.69
C THR A 7 44.19 9.01 -40.37
N ASP A 8 44.72 7.83 -40.05
CA ASP A 8 43.97 6.78 -39.36
C ASP A 8 43.62 7.29 -37.96
N THR A 9 42.42 7.82 -37.80
CA THR A 9 41.79 7.93 -36.48
C THR A 9 41.62 6.51 -35.92
N PRO A 10 42.13 6.21 -34.71
CA PRO A 10 41.91 4.90 -34.12
C PRO A 10 40.40 4.71 -33.93
N SER A 11 39.85 3.73 -34.63
CA SER A 11 38.50 3.26 -34.38
C SER A 11 38.45 2.79 -32.94
N VAL A 12 37.80 3.57 -32.08
CA VAL A 12 37.38 3.09 -30.76
C VAL A 12 36.53 1.87 -31.07
N LYS A 13 37.08 0.67 -30.83
CA LYS A 13 36.36 -0.59 -30.97
C LYS A 13 35.03 -0.41 -30.26
N ALA A 14 33.94 -0.34 -31.03
CA ALA A 14 32.60 -0.30 -30.49
C ALA A 14 32.45 -1.53 -29.60
N GLN A 15 32.54 -1.32 -28.28
CA GLN A 15 32.42 -2.39 -27.31
C GLN A 15 31.06 -3.05 -27.54
N ASN A 16 31.06 -4.38 -27.64
CA ASN A 16 29.85 -5.15 -27.94
C ASN A 16 28.77 -4.77 -26.90
N PRO A 17 27.62 -4.22 -27.30
CA PRO A 17 26.60 -3.71 -26.38
C PRO A 17 26.10 -4.79 -25.40
N THR A 18 26.18 -6.06 -25.81
CA THR A 18 25.89 -7.22 -24.97
C THR A 18 26.88 -7.36 -23.80
N ILE A 19 28.16 -7.08 -24.02
CA ILE A 19 29.20 -7.14 -22.97
C ILE A 19 28.98 -6.02 -21.95
N ILE A 20 28.71 -4.79 -22.42
CA ILE A 20 28.43 -3.64 -21.53
C ILE A 20 27.19 -3.92 -20.67
N THR A 21 26.12 -4.45 -21.26
CA THR A 21 24.88 -4.79 -20.55
C THR A 21 25.12 -5.86 -19.49
N THR A 22 25.91 -6.88 -19.82
CA THR A 22 26.25 -7.98 -18.90
C THR A 22 27.11 -7.50 -17.74
N ILE A 23 28.16 -6.72 -18.01
CA ILE A 23 29.01 -6.13 -16.97
C ILE A 23 28.18 -5.21 -16.05
N SER A 24 27.31 -4.38 -16.63
CA SER A 24 26.42 -3.49 -15.86
C SER A 24 25.47 -4.28 -14.98
N ALA A 25 24.88 -5.36 -15.49
CA ALA A 25 24.00 -6.23 -14.72
C ALA A 25 24.74 -6.93 -13.57
N ILE A 26 25.98 -7.37 -13.78
CA ILE A 26 26.84 -7.94 -12.74
C ILE A 26 27.13 -6.88 -11.66
N ILE A 27 27.48 -5.65 -12.06
CA ILE A 27 27.72 -4.56 -11.11
C ILE A 27 26.46 -4.27 -10.29
N VAL A 28 25.28 -4.18 -10.93
CA VAL A 28 24.01 -4.01 -10.22
C VAL A 28 23.77 -5.18 -9.27
N ALA A 29 24.00 -6.42 -9.69
CA ALA A 29 23.85 -7.60 -8.84
C ALA A 29 24.76 -7.52 -7.61
N LEU A 30 26.03 -7.13 -7.79
CA LEU A 30 26.99 -7.01 -6.69
C LEU A 30 26.64 -5.87 -5.73
N ILE A 31 26.21 -4.71 -6.24
CA ILE A 31 25.75 -3.58 -5.42
C ILE A 31 24.50 -3.96 -4.63
N VAL A 32 23.52 -4.60 -5.30
CA VAL A 32 22.31 -5.10 -4.66
C VAL A 32 22.67 -6.12 -3.60
N MET A 33 23.51 -7.11 -3.91
CA MET A 33 23.91 -8.16 -2.99
C MET A 33 24.61 -7.55 -1.77
N TRP A 34 25.53 -6.62 -1.96
CA TRP A 34 26.26 -5.97 -0.87
C TRP A 34 25.35 -5.06 -0.03
N GLY A 35 24.51 -4.24 -0.67
CA GLY A 35 23.57 -3.35 0.01
C GLY A 35 22.48 -4.12 0.77
N CYS A 36 21.93 -5.17 0.17
CA CYS A 36 21.00 -6.09 0.83
C CYS A 36 21.70 -6.84 1.96
N TRP A 37 22.91 -7.34 1.77
CA TRP A 37 23.67 -8.01 2.83
C TRP A 37 23.89 -7.09 4.02
N TRP A 38 24.39 -5.88 3.77
CA TRP A 38 24.62 -4.89 4.82
C TRP A 38 23.33 -4.51 5.54
N TYR A 39 22.25 -4.23 4.79
CA TYR A 39 20.96 -3.93 5.40
C TYR A 39 20.42 -5.10 6.21
N LEU A 40 20.32 -6.28 5.59
CA LEU A 40 19.80 -7.50 6.24
C LEU A 40 20.63 -7.92 7.47
N SER A 41 21.87 -7.42 7.62
CA SER A 41 22.78 -7.73 8.74
C SER A 41 22.85 -6.63 9.80
N SER A 42 22.26 -5.45 9.57
CA SER A 42 22.57 -4.27 10.39
C SER A 42 21.75 -4.08 11.67
N THR A 43 20.73 -4.89 11.98
CA THR A 43 19.99 -4.83 13.27
C THR A 43 19.09 -6.07 13.46
N PRO A 44 18.76 -6.46 14.72
CA PRO A 44 17.94 -7.64 15.01
C PRO A 44 16.54 -7.60 14.38
N LEU A 45 16.06 -8.76 13.91
CA LEU A 45 14.62 -9.08 13.93
C LEU A 45 14.15 -9.03 15.39
N GLN A 46 12.88 -8.70 15.67
CA GLN A 46 12.34 -8.79 17.03
C GLN A 46 12.69 -10.15 17.62
N THR A 47 13.52 -10.15 18.66
CA THR A 47 13.88 -11.34 19.42
C THR A 47 12.99 -11.50 20.64
N LYS A 48 12.00 -10.62 20.81
CA LYS A 48 11.13 -10.57 21.96
C LYS A 48 9.76 -10.02 21.54
N ASP A 49 8.71 -10.73 21.93
CA ASP A 49 7.32 -10.27 21.89
C ASP A 49 6.75 -10.28 23.29
N HIS A 50 5.83 -9.35 23.53
CA HIS A 50 5.12 -9.19 24.78
C HIS A 50 3.62 -9.29 24.50
N PHE A 51 2.93 -10.13 25.26
CA PHE A 51 1.51 -10.34 25.20
C PHE A 51 0.93 -9.97 26.57
N SER A 52 -0.05 -9.07 26.60
CA SER A 52 -0.83 -8.82 27.81
C SER A 52 -2.21 -9.41 27.62
N PHE A 53 -2.59 -10.30 28.52
CA PHE A 53 -3.90 -10.96 28.48
C PHE A 53 -5.04 -10.00 28.81
N GLY A 54 -4.75 -8.89 29.48
CA GLY A 54 -5.71 -7.84 29.84
C GLY A 54 -6.32 -7.03 28.70
N SER A 55 -5.96 -7.36 27.46
CA SER A 55 -6.24 -6.53 26.31
C SER A 55 -7.50 -6.95 25.56
N ILE A 56 -7.99 -6.08 24.67
CA ILE A 56 -9.22 -6.34 23.90
C ILE A 56 -9.01 -7.33 22.75
N ALA A 57 -7.79 -7.53 22.26
CA ALA A 57 -7.52 -8.52 21.22
C ALA A 57 -7.57 -9.96 21.79
N SER A 58 -8.37 -10.82 21.15
CA SER A 58 -8.42 -12.26 21.43
C SER A 58 -7.86 -13.10 20.28
N LEU A 59 -7.25 -12.47 19.27
CA LEU A 59 -6.65 -13.15 18.13
C LEU A 59 -5.50 -14.03 18.61
N GLY A 60 -5.60 -15.34 18.37
CA GLY A 60 -4.61 -16.34 18.81
C GLY A 60 -4.81 -16.87 20.23
N LEU A 61 -5.82 -16.38 20.98
CA LEU A 61 -6.20 -16.93 22.29
C LEU A 61 -7.37 -17.92 22.14
N GLN A 62 -7.20 -19.14 22.64
CA GLN A 62 -8.27 -20.13 22.76
C GLN A 62 -8.34 -20.65 24.21
N GLY A 63 -9.55 -20.91 24.70
CA GLY A 63 -9.75 -21.36 26.07
C GLY A 63 -9.48 -20.30 27.14
N PHE A 64 -9.49 -19.01 26.76
CA PHE A 64 -9.50 -17.88 27.68
C PHE A 64 -10.89 -17.25 27.72
N TYR A 65 -11.29 -16.76 28.90
CA TYR A 65 -12.47 -15.91 29.05
C TYR A 65 -12.17 -14.47 28.63
N ASP A 66 -13.20 -13.62 28.68
CA ASP A 66 -13.07 -12.19 28.41
C ASP A 66 -12.09 -11.52 29.38
N ALA A 67 -11.46 -10.43 28.90
CA ALA A 67 -10.54 -9.67 29.71
C ALA A 67 -11.26 -9.02 30.90
N GLU A 68 -10.65 -9.15 32.07
CA GLU A 68 -11.07 -8.53 33.32
C GLU A 68 -9.98 -7.60 33.83
N THR A 69 -10.27 -6.80 34.84
CA THR A 69 -9.29 -5.87 35.42
C THR A 69 -9.29 -6.01 36.94
N ASP A 70 -8.10 -6.08 37.53
CA ASP A 70 -7.95 -6.15 38.98
C ASP A 70 -8.11 -4.77 39.65
N THR A 71 -8.06 -4.74 40.98
CA THR A 71 -8.19 -3.51 41.78
C THR A 71 -7.07 -2.49 41.54
N GLU A 72 -5.99 -2.88 40.88
CA GLU A 72 -4.86 -2.03 40.50
C GLU A 72 -4.91 -1.62 39.02
N TRP A 73 -6.07 -1.78 38.36
CA TRP A 73 -6.28 -1.46 36.94
C TRP A 73 -5.44 -2.30 35.98
N ARG A 74 -4.98 -3.49 36.40
CA ARG A 74 -4.23 -4.40 35.54
C ARG A 74 -5.18 -5.39 34.89
N GLY A 75 -5.13 -5.46 33.57
CA GLY A 75 -5.96 -6.41 32.84
C GLY A 75 -5.42 -7.83 32.94
N TYR A 76 -6.32 -8.81 32.98
CA TYR A 76 -5.99 -10.24 32.98
C TYR A 76 -7.07 -11.07 32.30
N ARG A 77 -6.80 -12.35 32.04
CA ARG A 77 -7.81 -13.33 31.61
C ARG A 77 -7.74 -14.62 32.42
N TRP A 78 -8.91 -15.21 32.64
CA TRP A 78 -9.03 -16.56 33.19
C TRP A 78 -8.88 -17.61 32.09
N THR A 79 -8.13 -18.68 32.36
CA THR A 79 -8.16 -19.89 31.54
C THR A 79 -9.39 -20.74 31.86
N ASN A 80 -9.84 -21.56 30.91
CA ASN A 80 -10.93 -22.52 31.10
C ASN A 80 -10.44 -23.94 31.47
N GLY A 81 -9.16 -24.07 31.86
CA GLY A 81 -8.49 -25.33 32.20
C GLY A 81 -7.62 -25.92 31.09
N ALA A 82 -7.87 -25.59 29.82
CA ALA A 82 -7.04 -25.97 28.69
C ALA A 82 -7.00 -24.82 27.69
N ALA A 83 -6.12 -23.86 27.96
CA ALA A 83 -5.99 -22.65 27.16
C ALA A 83 -4.78 -22.75 26.23
N THR A 84 -4.89 -22.19 25.03
CA THR A 84 -3.77 -22.10 24.09
C THR A 84 -3.59 -20.67 23.58
N LEU A 85 -2.33 -20.28 23.41
CA LEU A 85 -1.91 -19.02 22.83
C LEU A 85 -0.99 -19.33 21.64
N ASP A 86 -1.33 -18.79 20.47
CA ASP A 86 -0.44 -18.81 19.32
C ASP A 86 0.70 -17.80 19.55
N LEU A 87 1.93 -18.29 19.46
CA LEU A 87 3.16 -17.52 19.60
C LEU A 87 3.79 -17.27 18.23
N ASP A 88 4.17 -16.01 18.00
CA ASP A 88 4.82 -15.59 16.78
C ASP A 88 6.23 -16.18 16.63
N VAL A 89 6.68 -16.25 15.38
CA VAL A 89 8.00 -16.79 15.03
C VAL A 89 9.06 -15.75 15.36
N GLN A 90 9.97 -16.07 16.28
CA GLN A 90 11.04 -15.18 16.70
C GLN A 90 12.39 -15.86 16.66
N GLY A 91 13.40 -15.15 16.15
CA GLY A 91 14.82 -15.54 16.23
C GLY A 91 15.14 -17.00 15.91
N ASP A 92 16.29 -17.46 16.40
CA ASP A 92 16.74 -18.85 16.31
C ASP A 92 17.11 -19.36 17.73
N GLY A 93 17.33 -20.67 17.88
CA GLY A 93 17.78 -21.28 19.12
C GLY A 93 16.63 -21.59 20.09
N GLY A 94 16.97 -21.67 21.39
CA GLY A 94 15.95 -21.82 22.43
C GLY A 94 15.28 -20.48 22.73
N HIS A 95 14.18 -20.51 23.49
CA HIS A 95 13.42 -19.32 23.86
C HIS A 95 13.22 -19.26 25.37
N ILE A 96 13.22 -18.04 25.90
CA ILE A 96 12.82 -17.75 27.27
C ILE A 96 11.35 -17.36 27.23
N LEU A 97 10.53 -18.14 27.93
CA LEU A 97 9.13 -17.84 28.19
C LEU A 97 9.01 -17.23 29.58
N ALA A 98 8.72 -15.95 29.66
CA ALA A 98 8.36 -15.28 30.90
C ALA A 98 6.84 -15.21 31.01
N LEU A 99 6.27 -15.66 32.11
CA LEU A 99 4.83 -15.77 32.32
C LEU A 99 4.45 -15.19 33.67
N THR A 100 3.44 -14.33 33.69
CA THR A 100 2.88 -13.79 34.93
C THR A 100 1.54 -14.46 35.20
N LEU A 101 1.52 -15.37 36.18
CA LEU A 101 0.36 -16.22 36.48
C LEU A 101 -0.02 -16.15 37.97
N ALA A 102 -1.30 -16.39 38.26
CA ALA A 102 -1.82 -16.62 39.60
C ALA A 102 -2.89 -17.71 39.58
N ALA A 103 -3.04 -18.46 40.66
CA ALA A 103 -4.08 -19.47 40.81
C ALA A 103 -4.92 -19.23 42.08
N PRO A 104 -5.79 -18.19 42.11
CA PRO A 104 -6.56 -17.85 43.29
C PRO A 104 -7.76 -18.80 43.45
N GLN A 105 -7.46 -20.07 43.67
CA GLN A 105 -8.45 -21.11 43.94
C GLN A 105 -8.75 -21.14 45.45
N PRO A 106 -10.03 -21.12 45.87
CA PRO A 106 -10.40 -21.07 47.29
C PRO A 106 -9.87 -22.25 48.11
N ASP A 107 -9.89 -23.44 47.52
CA ASP A 107 -9.66 -24.71 48.21
C ASP A 107 -8.21 -25.22 48.12
N ALA A 108 -7.33 -24.51 47.39
CA ALA A 108 -5.96 -24.94 47.13
C ALA A 108 -4.97 -23.79 47.35
N THR A 109 -3.90 -24.05 48.11
CA THR A 109 -2.79 -23.11 48.30
C THR A 109 -1.91 -22.99 47.06
N THR A 110 -1.82 -24.09 46.30
CA THR A 110 -1.08 -24.20 45.04
C THR A 110 -1.83 -25.07 44.05
N VAL A 111 -1.74 -24.75 42.76
CA VAL A 111 -2.41 -25.48 41.67
C VAL A 111 -1.36 -25.97 40.67
N PRO A 112 -1.34 -27.26 40.31
CA PRO A 112 -0.41 -27.77 39.31
C PRO A 112 -0.79 -27.23 37.92
N VAL A 113 0.16 -26.59 37.26
CA VAL A 113 0.01 -26.11 35.88
C VAL A 113 1.03 -26.78 34.98
N THR A 114 0.54 -27.30 33.86
CA THR A 114 1.38 -27.88 32.81
C THR A 114 1.38 -26.97 31.60
N LEU A 115 2.55 -26.42 31.31
CA LEU A 115 2.84 -25.72 30.07
C LEU A 115 3.19 -26.73 28.99
N THR A 116 2.58 -26.57 27.82
CA THR A 116 2.95 -27.33 26.62
C THR A 116 3.39 -26.37 25.52
N LEU A 117 4.36 -26.76 24.71
CA LEU A 117 4.74 -26.04 23.50
C LEU A 117 4.56 -27.00 22.32
N ASN A 118 3.77 -26.60 21.33
CA ASN A 118 3.47 -27.41 20.15
C ASN A 118 2.96 -28.82 20.52
N GLN A 119 2.05 -28.88 21.50
CA GLN A 119 1.48 -30.10 22.08
C GLN A 119 2.47 -31.00 22.84
N GLN A 120 3.74 -30.60 22.96
CA GLN A 120 4.74 -31.31 23.78
C GLN A 120 4.82 -30.67 25.18
N PRO A 121 4.95 -31.46 26.26
CA PRO A 121 5.10 -30.93 27.60
C PRO A 121 6.42 -30.16 27.72
N LEU A 122 6.32 -28.90 28.16
CA LEU A 122 7.47 -28.01 28.35
C LEU A 122 7.90 -27.96 29.82
N ALA A 123 6.95 -27.73 30.72
CA ALA A 123 7.20 -27.70 32.16
C ALA A 123 5.91 -27.93 32.94
N THR A 124 6.01 -28.58 34.10
CA THR A 124 4.92 -28.67 35.08
C THR A 124 5.41 -28.12 36.40
N PHE A 125 4.68 -27.17 36.98
CA PHE A 125 5.00 -26.58 38.26
C PHE A 125 3.75 -26.09 38.99
N ASP A 126 3.86 -25.99 40.31
CA ASP A 126 2.78 -25.56 41.18
C ASP A 126 2.73 -24.02 41.27
N ILE A 127 1.56 -23.45 40.96
CA ILE A 127 1.32 -22.00 40.97
C ILE A 127 0.58 -21.60 42.24
N SER A 128 1.08 -20.57 42.93
CA SER A 128 0.45 -20.04 44.15
C SER A 128 -0.78 -19.18 43.88
N GLN A 129 -1.58 -18.92 44.91
CA GLN A 129 -2.69 -17.95 44.85
C GLN A 129 -2.23 -16.53 44.54
N SER A 130 -1.03 -16.13 44.98
CA SER A 130 -0.45 -14.83 44.65
C SER A 130 0.11 -14.80 43.23
N ARG A 131 0.05 -13.64 42.59
CA ARG A 131 0.72 -13.39 41.31
C ARG A 131 2.22 -13.60 41.41
N ARG A 132 2.78 -14.39 40.50
CA ARG A 132 4.22 -14.66 40.39
C ARG A 132 4.67 -14.60 38.94
N HIS A 133 5.95 -14.29 38.75
CA HIS A 133 6.62 -14.33 37.46
C HIS A 133 7.40 -15.64 37.34
N TYR A 134 7.15 -16.39 36.27
CA TYR A 134 7.77 -17.67 35.97
C TYR A 134 8.64 -17.52 34.73
N LEU A 135 9.86 -18.05 34.76
CA LEU A 135 10.78 -18.07 33.63
C LEU A 135 11.04 -19.53 33.25
N VAL A 136 10.67 -19.90 32.02
CA VAL A 136 10.80 -21.26 31.50
C VAL A 136 11.63 -21.23 30.23
N LEU A 137 12.65 -22.09 30.15
CA LEU A 137 13.47 -22.22 28.96
C LEU A 137 12.84 -23.26 28.03
N ALA A 138 12.40 -22.82 26.85
CA ALA A 138 12.03 -23.69 25.75
C ALA A 138 13.29 -24.10 24.97
N PRO A 139 13.63 -25.40 24.91
CA PRO A 139 14.77 -25.86 24.12
C PRO A 139 14.48 -25.66 22.62
N ALA A 140 15.54 -25.43 21.84
CA ALA A 140 15.44 -25.18 20.40
C ALA A 140 14.68 -26.29 19.64
N GLU A 141 14.73 -27.53 20.14
CA GLU A 141 14.06 -28.69 19.55
C GLU A 141 12.53 -28.66 19.71
N ALA A 142 12.02 -27.99 20.75
CA ALA A 142 10.59 -27.85 21.00
C ALA A 142 9.97 -26.69 20.20
N VAL A 143 10.81 -25.78 19.68
CA VAL A 143 10.38 -24.59 18.95
C VAL A 143 10.32 -24.89 17.44
N SER A 144 9.14 -24.68 16.87
CA SER A 144 8.91 -24.76 15.43
C SER A 144 9.39 -23.48 14.74
N ARG A 145 9.92 -23.63 13.52
CA ARG A 145 10.25 -22.49 12.63
C ARG A 145 9.02 -21.84 11.98
N GLY A 146 7.86 -22.52 12.06
CA GLY A 146 6.57 -21.97 11.66
C GLY A 146 5.86 -21.37 12.87
N SER A 147 4.55 -21.57 12.97
CA SER A 147 3.80 -21.17 14.16
C SER A 147 4.20 -22.01 15.38
N ASN A 148 4.27 -21.35 16.54
CA ASN A 148 4.38 -22.00 17.83
C ASN A 148 3.06 -21.84 18.58
N GLN A 149 2.68 -22.82 19.40
CA GLN A 149 1.50 -22.70 20.25
C GLN A 149 1.84 -23.10 21.68
N LEU A 150 1.64 -22.18 22.62
CA LEU A 150 1.76 -22.41 24.05
C LEU A 150 0.42 -22.87 24.61
N GLY A 151 0.38 -24.05 25.21
CA GLY A 151 -0.75 -24.51 26.03
C GLY A 151 -0.51 -24.24 27.51
N ILE A 152 -1.55 -23.80 28.20
CA ILE A 152 -1.62 -23.63 29.66
C ILE A 152 -2.74 -24.52 30.16
N ASN A 153 -2.37 -25.65 30.77
CA ASN A 153 -3.32 -26.62 31.30
C ASN A 153 -3.34 -26.59 32.82
N SER A 154 -4.53 -26.51 33.41
CA SER A 154 -4.71 -26.49 34.86
C SER A 154 -6.02 -27.16 35.27
N PRO A 155 -6.12 -27.68 36.50
CA PRO A 155 -7.40 -27.93 37.14
C PRO A 155 -8.28 -26.67 37.10
N THR A 156 -9.60 -26.87 37.17
CA THR A 156 -10.58 -25.78 37.20
C THR A 156 -11.44 -25.85 38.45
N PHE A 157 -11.96 -24.69 38.85
CA PHE A 157 -12.96 -24.55 39.90
C PHE A 157 -14.12 -23.68 39.41
N GLN A 158 -15.21 -23.66 40.16
CA GLN A 158 -16.33 -22.75 39.93
C GLN A 158 -16.46 -21.81 41.12
N VAL A 159 -16.81 -20.55 40.84
CA VAL A 159 -16.94 -19.52 41.88
C VAL A 159 -18.12 -19.87 42.80
N THR A 160 -17.82 -20.18 44.05
CA THR A 160 -18.84 -20.41 45.08
C THR A 160 -19.31 -19.06 45.63
N GLY A 161 -20.58 -18.70 45.35
CA GLY A 161 -21.21 -17.48 45.91
C GLY A 161 -21.85 -16.54 44.89
N ASN A 162 -21.62 -16.73 43.59
CA ASN A 162 -22.36 -16.04 42.54
C ASN A 162 -23.09 -17.08 41.65
N PRO A 163 -24.39 -17.34 41.86
CA PRO A 163 -25.14 -18.34 41.10
C PRO A 163 -25.28 -18.02 39.61
N HIS A 164 -24.92 -16.80 39.18
CA HIS A 164 -24.92 -16.40 37.77
C HIS A 164 -23.57 -16.62 37.07
N ASP A 165 -22.49 -16.87 37.80
CA ASP A 165 -21.18 -17.17 37.19
C ASP A 165 -20.99 -18.68 37.01
N LEU A 166 -21.30 -19.17 35.81
CA LEU A 166 -21.21 -20.59 35.44
C LEU A 166 -19.84 -21.00 34.89
N ARG A 167 -18.86 -20.09 34.91
CA ARG A 167 -17.53 -20.33 34.31
C ARG A 167 -16.74 -21.38 35.09
N LYS A 168 -15.94 -22.17 34.38
CA LYS A 168 -14.96 -23.09 34.95
C LYS A 168 -13.60 -22.43 34.87
N LEU A 169 -13.15 -21.87 35.98
CA LEU A 169 -11.97 -21.03 36.05
C LEU A 169 -10.74 -21.88 36.38
N GLY A 170 -9.71 -21.78 35.56
CA GLY A 170 -8.41 -22.38 35.80
C GLY A 170 -7.48 -21.40 36.53
N VAL A 171 -6.43 -20.97 35.84
CA VAL A 171 -5.48 -19.96 36.33
C VAL A 171 -5.73 -18.60 35.68
N VAL A 172 -5.24 -17.56 36.33
CA VAL A 172 -5.24 -16.19 35.83
C VAL A 172 -3.93 -15.91 35.14
N ALA A 173 -4.00 -15.42 33.90
CA ALA A 173 -2.86 -14.95 33.14
C ALA A 173 -2.89 -13.43 32.97
N PHE A 174 -1.75 -12.78 33.23
CA PHE A 174 -1.61 -11.32 33.17
C PHE A 174 -0.78 -10.91 31.95
N ASP A 175 0.48 -11.37 31.91
CA ASP A 175 1.43 -11.03 30.87
C ASP A 175 2.26 -12.26 30.49
N LEU A 176 2.74 -12.26 29.25
CA LEU A 176 3.66 -13.22 28.70
C LEU A 176 4.72 -12.51 27.87
N GLU A 177 5.97 -12.89 28.06
CA GLU A 177 7.06 -12.53 27.16
C GLU A 177 7.62 -13.80 26.52
N TRP A 178 7.72 -13.78 25.19
CA TRP A 178 8.37 -14.82 24.43
C TRP A 178 9.64 -14.21 23.84
N GLN A 179 10.81 -14.75 24.17
CA GLN A 179 12.10 -14.17 23.79
C GLN A 179 13.07 -15.23 23.23
N ALA A 180 13.54 -15.06 22.01
CA ALA A 180 14.60 -15.87 21.43
C ALA A 180 15.96 -15.63 22.13
N THR A 181 16.70 -16.72 22.39
CA THR A 181 18.04 -16.67 22.99
C THR A 181 19.14 -16.33 21.99
N GLN A 182 18.87 -16.49 20.70
CA GLN A 182 19.80 -16.13 19.63
C GLN A 182 19.10 -15.25 18.60
N PHE A 183 19.89 -14.35 18.02
CA PHE A 183 19.46 -13.64 16.83
C PHE A 183 19.28 -14.65 15.69
N PRO A 184 18.30 -14.42 14.81
CA PRO A 184 18.20 -15.22 13.60
C PRO A 184 19.49 -15.01 12.79
N ALA A 185 20.34 -16.03 12.76
CA ALA A 185 21.66 -15.99 12.12
C ALA A 185 21.61 -16.59 10.72
N TRP A 186 20.50 -17.26 10.37
CA TRP A 186 20.36 -17.98 9.11
C TRP A 186 19.50 -17.22 8.08
N MET A 187 20.06 -17.13 6.86
CA MET A 187 19.44 -16.72 5.58
C MET A 187 19.63 -15.29 5.07
N LEU A 188 20.60 -14.57 5.61
CA LEU A 188 21.16 -13.36 5.00
C LEU A 188 21.74 -13.54 3.56
N PRO A 189 22.47 -14.63 3.23
CA PRO A 189 23.06 -14.81 1.91
C PRO A 189 22.03 -15.11 0.81
N THR A 190 21.09 -16.02 1.08
CA THR A 190 20.21 -16.56 0.03
C THR A 190 19.16 -15.55 -0.43
N GLN A 191 18.59 -14.78 0.51
CA GLN A 191 17.65 -13.70 0.18
C GLN A 191 18.37 -12.55 -0.55
N ALA A 192 19.56 -12.15 -0.09
CA ALA A 192 20.36 -11.13 -0.78
C ALA A 192 20.75 -11.58 -2.20
N VAL A 193 21.11 -12.86 -2.38
CA VAL A 193 21.40 -13.45 -3.69
C VAL A 193 20.15 -13.49 -4.58
N ALA A 194 18.99 -13.90 -4.06
CA ALA A 194 17.74 -13.92 -4.82
C ALA A 194 17.31 -12.52 -5.27
N LEU A 195 17.43 -11.53 -4.40
CA LEU A 195 17.18 -10.12 -4.73
C LEU A 195 18.18 -9.60 -5.77
N ALA A 196 19.45 -9.93 -5.63
CA ALA A 196 20.50 -9.55 -6.58
C ALA A 196 20.26 -10.15 -7.98
N ILE A 197 19.92 -11.44 -8.05
CA ILE A 197 19.59 -12.12 -9.31
C ILE A 197 18.35 -11.48 -9.94
N THR A 198 17.29 -11.26 -9.15
CA THR A 198 16.04 -10.67 -9.66
C THR A 198 16.26 -9.24 -10.15
N ALA A 199 16.99 -8.42 -9.41
CA ALA A 199 17.35 -7.06 -9.79
C ALA A 199 18.22 -7.05 -11.06
N ALA A 200 19.18 -7.95 -11.18
CA ALA A 200 20.02 -8.07 -12.38
C ALA A 200 19.20 -8.49 -13.61
N LEU A 201 18.31 -9.47 -13.46
CA LEU A 201 17.40 -9.88 -14.53
C LEU A 201 16.51 -8.71 -14.94
N LEU A 202 15.85 -8.04 -14.00
CA LEU A 202 15.02 -6.88 -14.26
C LEU A 202 15.80 -5.75 -14.95
N PHE A 203 17.04 -5.51 -14.52
CA PHE A 203 17.92 -4.52 -15.13
C PHE A 203 18.22 -4.86 -16.60
N VAL A 204 18.56 -6.12 -16.90
CA VAL A 204 18.79 -6.59 -18.27
C VAL A 204 17.52 -6.45 -19.11
N CYS A 205 16.35 -6.78 -18.56
CA CYS A 205 15.08 -6.65 -19.26
C CYS A 205 14.78 -5.21 -19.64
N LEU A 206 14.95 -4.27 -18.70
CA LEU A 206 14.72 -2.84 -18.94
C LEU A 206 15.74 -2.26 -19.93
N GLN A 207 17.03 -2.65 -19.86
CA GLN A 207 18.02 -2.27 -20.87
C GLN A 207 17.63 -2.80 -22.25
N ARG A 208 17.22 -4.08 -22.33
CA ARG A 208 16.75 -4.68 -23.58
C ARG A 208 15.47 -4.04 -24.09
N ALA A 209 14.60 -3.51 -23.24
CA ALA A 209 13.43 -2.74 -23.65
C ALA A 209 13.78 -1.31 -24.13
N GLY A 210 15.05 -0.93 -24.13
CA GLY A 210 15.53 0.39 -24.55
C GLY A 210 15.34 1.48 -23.49
N ILE A 211 15.09 1.11 -22.24
CA ILE A 211 14.90 2.05 -21.13
C ILE A 211 16.26 2.63 -20.71
N PRO A 212 16.41 3.97 -20.62
CA PRO A 212 17.67 4.58 -20.23
C PRO A 212 18.15 4.14 -18.84
N TRP A 213 19.47 4.07 -18.66
CA TRP A 213 20.11 3.54 -17.45
C TRP A 213 19.61 4.17 -16.14
N LEU A 214 19.34 5.49 -16.13
CA LEU A 214 18.88 6.21 -14.94
C LEU A 214 17.49 5.71 -14.49
N PHE A 215 16.55 5.56 -15.42
CA PHE A 215 15.19 5.07 -15.13
C PHE A 215 15.18 3.60 -14.75
N ASN A 216 16.09 2.83 -15.35
CA ASN A 216 16.35 1.46 -14.96
C ASN A 216 16.81 1.39 -13.49
N LEU A 217 17.80 2.19 -13.11
CA LEU A 217 18.29 2.27 -11.73
C LEU A 217 17.19 2.68 -10.75
N ILE A 218 16.36 3.69 -11.08
CA ILE A 218 15.21 4.08 -10.26
C ILE A 218 14.27 2.89 -10.03
N THR A 219 14.02 2.09 -11.07
CA THR A 219 13.15 0.91 -10.98
C THR A 219 13.76 -0.17 -10.09
N ILE A 220 15.08 -0.40 -10.20
CA ILE A 220 15.79 -1.33 -9.32
C ILE A 220 15.74 -0.83 -7.88
N ILE A 221 16.00 0.46 -7.62
CA ILE A 221 15.92 1.04 -6.28
C ILE A 221 14.52 0.87 -5.69
N LEU A 222 13.48 1.15 -6.48
CA LEU A 222 12.10 0.93 -6.06
C LEU A 222 11.86 -0.54 -5.74
N PHE A 223 12.20 -1.46 -6.64
CA PHE A 223 12.11 -2.91 -6.43
C PHE A 223 12.79 -3.37 -5.13
N LEU A 224 14.00 -2.86 -4.86
CA LEU A 224 14.71 -3.16 -3.62
C LEU A 224 14.00 -2.56 -2.42
N ALA A 225 13.56 -1.30 -2.48
CA ALA A 225 12.80 -0.68 -1.41
C ALA A 225 11.54 -1.49 -1.07
N ILE A 226 10.81 -1.99 -2.09
CA ILE A 226 9.66 -2.91 -1.92
C ILE A 226 10.12 -4.14 -1.15
N SER A 227 11.09 -4.86 -1.71
CA SER A 227 11.40 -6.22 -1.28
C SER A 227 12.14 -6.24 0.07
N ILE A 228 12.85 -5.17 0.38
CA ILE A 228 13.57 -4.97 1.64
C ILE A 228 12.62 -4.46 2.74
N SER A 229 11.61 -3.64 2.40
CA SER A 229 10.59 -3.22 3.38
C SER A 229 9.84 -4.40 4.00
N MET A 230 9.69 -5.50 3.24
CA MET A 230 9.10 -6.76 3.70
C MET A 230 9.91 -7.49 4.79
N ARG A 231 11.15 -7.06 5.08
CA ARG A 231 11.98 -7.65 6.14
C ARG A 231 11.34 -7.54 7.53
N HIS A 232 10.46 -6.58 7.77
CA HIS A 232 9.91 -6.33 9.11
C HIS A 232 8.39 -6.19 9.17
N SER A 233 7.67 -6.37 8.06
CA SER A 233 6.22 -6.11 7.99
C SER A 233 5.32 -7.33 8.28
N ASP A 234 5.88 -8.54 8.41
CA ASP A 234 5.12 -9.74 8.78
C ASP A 234 6.02 -10.74 9.51
N VAL A 235 5.78 -10.99 10.80
CA VAL A 235 6.50 -11.98 11.62
C VAL A 235 6.47 -13.40 11.03
N ARG A 236 5.56 -13.69 10.10
CA ARG A 236 5.45 -15.01 9.45
C ARG A 236 6.38 -15.09 8.24
N PHE A 237 7.61 -15.49 8.53
CA PHE A 237 8.72 -15.72 7.58
C PHE A 237 8.32 -16.48 6.28
N LEU A 238 7.30 -17.35 6.32
CA LEU A 238 6.82 -18.10 5.17
C LEU A 238 6.25 -17.22 4.05
N TYR A 239 5.44 -16.20 4.35
CA TYR A 239 4.78 -15.39 3.31
C TYR A 239 5.77 -14.50 2.54
N ARG A 240 6.90 -14.17 3.16
CA ARG A 240 8.00 -13.39 2.56
C ARG A 240 8.67 -14.12 1.40
N TRP A 241 8.92 -15.42 1.54
CA TRP A 241 9.44 -16.25 0.47
C TRP A 241 8.46 -16.40 -0.68
N HIS A 242 7.17 -16.57 -0.38
CA HIS A 242 6.15 -16.63 -1.43
C HIS A 242 6.10 -15.32 -2.21
N ALA A 243 6.08 -14.16 -1.55
CA ALA A 243 6.10 -12.86 -2.24
C ALA A 243 7.38 -12.66 -3.07
N LEU A 244 8.56 -12.96 -2.49
CA LEU A 244 9.85 -12.79 -3.17
C LEU A 244 10.02 -13.75 -4.35
N LEU A 245 9.75 -15.05 -4.16
CA LEU A 245 9.86 -16.07 -5.20
C LEU A 245 8.79 -15.89 -6.29
N SER A 246 7.58 -15.43 -5.92
CA SER A 246 6.56 -15.08 -6.92
C SER A 246 7.00 -13.87 -7.74
N THR A 247 7.53 -12.83 -7.10
CA THR A 247 8.04 -11.63 -7.79
C THR A 247 9.25 -11.98 -8.67
N GLY A 248 10.22 -12.74 -8.13
CA GLY A 248 11.39 -13.22 -8.85
C GLY A 248 11.04 -14.18 -9.99
N GLY A 249 10.07 -15.07 -9.78
CA GLY A 249 9.54 -15.98 -10.79
C GLY A 249 8.84 -15.24 -11.92
N ILE A 250 7.97 -14.28 -11.60
CA ILE A 250 7.31 -13.41 -12.59
C ILE A 250 8.34 -12.58 -13.35
N ALA A 251 9.31 -11.96 -12.66
CA ALA A 251 10.37 -11.19 -13.30
C ALA A 251 11.26 -12.05 -14.20
N ALA A 252 11.58 -13.27 -13.79
CA ALA A 252 12.33 -14.23 -14.60
C ALA A 252 11.53 -14.68 -15.83
N LEU A 253 10.24 -14.99 -15.68
CA LEU A 253 9.35 -15.36 -16.78
C LEU A 253 9.19 -14.22 -17.79
N LEU A 254 8.91 -13.01 -17.31
CA LEU A 254 8.83 -11.81 -18.14
C LEU A 254 10.17 -11.56 -18.83
N GLY A 255 11.28 -11.69 -18.11
CA GLY A 255 12.60 -11.52 -18.68
C GLY A 255 12.94 -12.52 -19.76
N LEU A 256 12.71 -13.82 -19.50
CA LEU A 256 12.84 -14.90 -20.48
C LEU A 256 11.95 -14.63 -21.70
N SER A 257 10.72 -14.14 -21.52
CA SER A 257 9.84 -13.79 -22.63
C SER A 257 10.43 -12.67 -23.51
N THR A 258 11.10 -11.67 -22.91
CA THR A 258 11.79 -10.62 -23.68
C THR A 258 13.06 -11.11 -24.39
N LEU A 259 13.72 -12.16 -23.88
CA LEU A 259 14.87 -12.79 -24.55
C LEU A 259 14.45 -13.54 -25.83
N VAL A 260 13.21 -14.05 -25.86
CA VAL A 260 12.67 -14.87 -26.96
C VAL A 260 11.94 -14.01 -28.01
N LEU A 261 11.32 -12.90 -27.62
CA LEU A 261 10.30 -12.25 -28.46
C LEU A 261 10.71 -11.00 -29.24
N GLN A 262 11.85 -10.33 -28.98
CA GLN A 262 12.18 -9.10 -29.73
C GLN A 262 13.68 -8.87 -30.01
N PRO A 263 14.05 -8.31 -31.18
CA PRO A 263 15.36 -7.70 -31.40
C PRO A 263 15.55 -6.49 -30.47
N GLN A 264 16.80 -6.14 -30.14
CA GLN A 264 17.10 -4.99 -29.29
C GLN A 264 16.51 -3.69 -29.91
N PRO A 265 15.50 -3.05 -29.29
CA PRO A 265 15.09 -1.70 -29.67
C PRO A 265 16.29 -0.75 -29.63
N THR A 266 16.30 0.21 -30.56
CA THR A 266 17.28 1.29 -30.54
C THR A 266 17.19 2.05 -29.22
N PRO A 267 18.34 2.45 -28.62
CA PRO A 267 18.34 3.20 -27.37
C PRO A 267 17.43 4.42 -27.49
N LEU A 268 16.47 4.54 -26.57
CA LEU A 268 15.45 5.57 -26.67
C LEU A 268 16.08 6.91 -26.23
N VAL A 269 16.44 7.74 -27.21
CA VAL A 269 16.92 9.10 -26.94
C VAL A 269 15.71 9.99 -26.66
N LEU A 270 15.53 10.35 -25.39
CA LEU A 270 14.47 11.26 -24.96
C LEU A 270 14.84 12.70 -25.35
N PRO A 271 14.04 13.41 -26.17
CA PRO A 271 14.33 14.79 -26.59
C PRO A 271 13.94 15.78 -25.49
N TRP A 272 14.50 15.62 -24.29
CA TRP A 272 14.07 16.32 -23.08
C TRP A 272 14.12 17.85 -23.22
N ARG A 273 15.09 18.40 -23.95
CA ARG A 273 15.20 19.85 -24.20
C ARG A 273 14.03 20.39 -25.01
N GLN A 274 13.73 19.75 -26.15
CA GLN A 274 12.64 20.16 -27.03
C GLN A 274 11.29 19.94 -26.35
N TRP A 275 11.14 18.81 -25.66
CA TRP A 275 9.96 18.51 -24.88
C TRP A 275 9.74 19.57 -23.79
N PHE A 276 10.77 19.93 -23.03
CA PHE A 276 10.67 20.94 -21.98
C PHE A 276 10.33 22.32 -22.56
N GLN A 277 11.00 22.73 -23.65
CA GLN A 277 10.70 23.98 -24.36
C GLN A 277 9.24 24.06 -24.81
N HIS A 278 8.60 22.93 -25.08
CA HIS A 278 7.21 22.86 -25.53
C HIS A 278 6.18 22.93 -24.39
N HIS A 279 6.55 22.48 -23.19
CA HIS A 279 5.60 22.23 -22.10
C HIS A 279 5.86 23.06 -20.83
N TRP A 280 6.98 23.78 -20.72
CA TRP A 280 7.33 24.53 -19.50
C TRP A 280 6.29 25.57 -19.09
N GLN A 281 5.63 26.23 -20.04
CA GLN A 281 4.60 27.24 -19.76
C GLN A 281 3.41 26.64 -19.01
N ALA A 282 2.99 25.43 -19.40
CA ALA A 282 1.92 24.72 -18.72
C ALA A 282 2.34 24.35 -17.29
N LEU A 283 3.57 23.85 -17.11
CA LEU A 283 4.11 23.51 -15.79
C LEU A 283 4.17 24.73 -14.86
N VAL A 284 4.68 25.87 -15.34
CA VAL A 284 4.68 27.14 -14.60
C VAL A 284 3.26 27.58 -14.29
N GLY A 285 2.35 27.49 -15.25
CA GLY A 285 0.93 27.81 -15.05
C GLY A 285 0.30 26.99 -13.92
N TYR A 286 0.52 25.67 -13.89
CA TYR A 286 0.04 24.82 -12.80
C TYR A 286 0.72 25.12 -11.46
N THR A 287 1.99 25.49 -11.47
CA THR A 287 2.71 25.89 -10.26
C THR A 287 2.11 27.15 -9.66
N VAL A 288 1.90 28.19 -10.49
CA VAL A 288 1.28 29.46 -10.06
C VAL A 288 -0.16 29.23 -9.59
N LEU A 289 -0.96 28.50 -10.36
CA LEU A 289 -2.35 28.20 -9.98
C LEU A 289 -2.43 27.39 -8.69
N THR A 290 -1.55 26.42 -8.49
CA THR A 290 -1.48 25.67 -7.23
C THR A 290 -1.15 26.60 -6.06
N GLY A 291 -0.20 27.51 -6.24
CA GLY A 291 0.13 28.50 -5.22
C GLY A 291 -1.02 29.46 -4.90
N ILE A 292 -1.80 29.86 -5.90
CA ILE A 292 -3.00 30.68 -5.71
C ILE A 292 -4.08 29.89 -4.97
N MET A 293 -4.40 28.68 -5.43
CA MET A 293 -5.46 27.84 -4.86
C MET A 293 -5.14 27.38 -3.43
N LEU A 294 -3.85 27.24 -3.11
CA LEU A 294 -3.35 26.81 -1.82
C LEU A 294 -2.60 27.93 -1.07
N TYR A 295 -2.96 29.19 -1.30
CA TYR A 295 -2.23 30.34 -0.74
C TYR A 295 -2.12 30.30 0.79
N GLN A 296 -3.16 29.78 1.47
CA GLN A 296 -3.18 29.65 2.93
C GLN A 296 -2.12 28.68 3.44
N ILE A 297 -1.84 27.62 2.69
CA ILE A 297 -0.77 26.66 2.99
C ILE A 297 0.59 27.35 2.80
N LEU A 298 0.76 28.14 1.73
CA LEU A 298 2.02 28.86 1.50
C LEU A 298 2.32 29.89 2.61
N GLN A 299 1.29 30.54 3.16
CA GLN A 299 1.47 31.48 4.28
C GLN A 299 1.84 30.80 5.59
N ASN A 300 1.39 29.55 5.80
CA ASN A 300 1.57 28.80 7.04
C ASN A 300 2.38 27.51 6.81
N PHE A 301 3.34 27.55 5.88
CA PHE A 301 3.95 26.36 5.28
C PHE A 301 4.68 25.46 6.28
N THR A 302 5.20 26.03 7.36
CA THR A 302 5.92 25.31 8.42
C THR A 302 5.06 25.05 9.66
N THR A 303 3.91 25.70 9.77
CA THR A 303 3.09 25.74 11.00
C THR A 303 1.72 25.08 10.86
N ALA A 304 1.22 24.90 9.64
CA ALA A 304 -0.09 24.31 9.36
C ALA A 304 -0.02 23.29 8.22
N ILE A 305 -0.98 22.36 8.23
CA ILE A 305 -1.27 21.44 7.12
C ILE A 305 -2.71 21.66 6.65
N PRO A 306 -3.05 21.32 5.39
CA PRO A 306 -4.42 21.44 4.92
C PRO A 306 -5.35 20.44 5.60
N GLY A 307 -6.53 20.92 6.02
CA GLY A 307 -7.63 20.07 6.46
C GLY A 307 -8.03 20.24 7.91
N TYR A 308 -8.84 19.28 8.37
CA TYR A 308 -9.38 19.23 9.73
C TYR A 308 -8.62 18.18 10.55
N HIS A 309 -8.74 18.23 11.88
CA HIS A 309 -8.15 17.21 12.73
C HIS A 309 -8.72 15.82 12.43
N GLY A 310 -7.88 14.78 12.53
CA GLY A 310 -8.21 13.40 12.14
C GLY A 310 -7.04 12.74 11.43
N ASP A 311 -7.30 12.04 10.33
CA ASP A 311 -6.33 11.28 9.53
C ASP A 311 -5.07 12.07 9.17
N ALA A 312 -5.18 13.38 8.98
CA ALA A 312 -4.05 14.24 8.63
C ALA A 312 -2.92 14.19 9.68
N TYR A 313 -3.28 14.08 10.97
CA TYR A 313 -2.30 13.93 12.05
C TYR A 313 -1.67 12.55 12.08
N GLU A 314 -2.41 11.52 11.68
CA GLU A 314 -1.86 10.18 11.52
C GLU A 314 -0.75 10.16 10.45
N TYR A 315 -0.95 10.83 9.32
CA TYR A 315 0.09 10.90 8.27
C TYR A 315 1.29 11.76 8.66
N LEU A 316 1.09 12.87 9.39
CA LEU A 316 2.21 13.63 9.96
C LEU A 316 3.03 12.77 10.94
N TRP A 317 2.34 12.04 11.80
CA TRP A 317 2.97 11.10 12.72
C TRP A 317 3.73 10.00 11.96
N LYS A 318 3.15 9.40 10.92
CA LYS A 318 3.83 8.42 10.05
C LYS A 318 5.09 9.00 9.41
N PHE A 319 5.06 10.21 8.88
CA PHE A 319 6.26 10.84 8.32
C PHE A 319 7.36 11.00 9.37
N GLN A 320 7.01 11.51 10.56
CA GLN A 320 7.97 11.67 11.65
C GLN A 320 8.57 10.34 12.07
N VAL A 321 7.72 9.34 12.32
CA VAL A 321 8.15 8.02 12.80
C VAL A 321 8.96 7.28 11.75
N PHE A 322 8.55 7.28 10.49
CA PHE A 322 9.32 6.63 9.43
C PHE A 322 10.68 7.29 9.25
N SER A 323 10.73 8.63 9.29
CA SER A 323 11.99 9.37 9.20
C SER A 323 12.93 9.04 10.36
N ASP A 324 12.43 9.11 11.60
CA ASP A 324 13.22 8.83 12.80
C ASP A 324 13.71 7.37 12.85
N TYR A 325 12.81 6.42 12.59
CA TYR A 325 13.16 5.00 12.66
C TYR A 325 14.15 4.60 11.57
N LEU A 326 13.94 5.02 10.32
CA LEU A 326 14.82 4.65 9.22
C LEU A 326 16.18 5.37 9.29
N ILE A 327 16.18 6.67 9.60
CA ILE A 327 17.40 7.49 9.53
C ILE A 327 18.18 7.48 10.84
N ASN A 328 17.51 7.67 12.00
CA ASN A 328 18.21 7.82 13.28
C ASN A 328 18.35 6.49 14.03
N LYS A 329 17.31 5.64 14.01
CA LYS A 329 17.31 4.38 14.77
C LYS A 329 17.79 3.18 13.96
N HIS A 330 17.86 3.30 12.63
CA HIS A 330 18.16 2.20 11.71
C HIS A 330 17.27 0.97 11.96
N GLN A 331 15.99 1.23 12.26
CA GLN A 331 14.95 0.25 12.52
C GLN A 331 13.82 0.43 11.50
N THR A 332 13.07 -0.64 11.25
CA THR A 332 11.94 -0.55 10.35
C THR A 332 10.68 -0.12 11.10
N PRO A 333 9.96 0.93 10.62
CA PRO A 333 8.79 1.51 11.28
C PRO A 333 7.49 0.75 10.94
N THR A 334 7.47 -0.56 11.13
CA THR A 334 6.32 -1.42 10.82
C THR A 334 5.59 -1.83 12.08
N PHE A 335 6.26 -2.41 13.07
CA PHE A 335 5.64 -2.76 14.35
C PHE A 335 5.92 -1.72 15.44
N PHE A 336 4.89 -1.36 16.20
CA PHE A 336 5.00 -0.48 17.38
C PHE A 336 4.30 -1.10 18.58
N SER A 337 5.06 -1.45 19.61
CA SER A 337 4.55 -2.06 20.86
C SER A 337 3.63 -1.16 21.69
N TRP A 338 3.66 0.15 21.42
CA TRP A 338 2.88 1.16 22.13
C TRP A 338 1.64 1.63 21.36
N LEU A 339 1.47 1.22 20.09
CA LEU A 339 0.21 1.39 19.37
C LEU A 339 -0.74 0.28 19.76
N MET A 340 -2.03 0.57 19.92
CA MET A 340 -3.00 -0.42 20.41
C MET A 340 -2.46 -1.15 21.63
N TYR A 341 -1.92 -0.39 22.60
CA TYR A 341 -1.33 -0.96 23.80
C TYR A 341 -2.38 -1.78 24.56
N PRO A 342 -2.02 -2.96 25.10
CA PRO A 342 -0.67 -3.53 25.24
C PRO A 342 -0.16 -4.46 24.13
N GLU A 343 -0.94 -4.76 23.11
CA GLU A 343 -0.58 -5.74 22.07
C GLU A 343 0.47 -5.24 21.09
N GLY A 344 0.56 -3.92 20.94
CA GLY A 344 1.27 -3.36 19.81
C GLY A 344 0.45 -3.45 18.53
N PHE A 345 0.95 -2.82 17.48
CA PHE A 345 0.28 -2.85 16.18
C PHE A 345 1.31 -2.94 15.05
N GLU A 346 1.08 -3.89 14.15
CA GLU A 346 1.78 -3.99 12.86
C GLU A 346 1.15 -2.99 11.88
N LEU A 347 1.80 -1.84 11.75
CA LEU A 347 1.38 -0.74 10.91
C LEU A 347 1.33 -1.12 9.42
N ALA A 348 2.06 -2.15 8.98
CA ALA A 348 1.93 -2.68 7.62
C ALA A 348 0.55 -3.28 7.33
N ASN A 349 -0.23 -3.64 8.36
CA ASN A 349 -1.64 -4.03 8.22
C ASN A 349 -2.60 -2.83 8.09
N SER A 350 -2.07 -1.61 8.19
CA SER A 350 -2.82 -0.37 7.95
C SER A 350 -2.40 0.31 6.65
N GLU A 351 -3.16 1.35 6.26
CA GLU A 351 -2.82 2.17 5.10
C GLU A 351 -1.61 3.08 5.41
N ILE A 352 -0.43 2.69 4.94
CA ILE A 352 0.83 3.43 5.16
C ILE A 352 1.18 4.41 4.04
N THR A 353 0.46 4.39 2.91
CA THR A 353 0.74 5.20 1.72
C THR A 353 2.22 5.22 1.33
N THR A 354 2.80 4.03 1.17
CA THR A 354 4.25 3.80 1.02
C THR A 354 4.94 4.73 0.04
N ALA A 355 4.31 4.99 -1.12
CA ALA A 355 4.88 5.91 -2.12
C ALA A 355 5.12 7.31 -1.54
N ASN A 356 4.14 7.86 -0.82
CA ASN A 356 4.24 9.19 -0.23
C ASN A 356 5.12 9.20 1.01
N THR A 357 5.00 8.19 1.87
CA THR A 357 5.77 8.10 3.12
C THR A 357 7.25 7.96 2.87
N LEU A 358 7.68 7.12 1.92
CA LEU A 358 9.09 6.99 1.57
C LEU A 358 9.64 8.23 0.87
N LEU A 359 8.86 8.88 0.00
CA LEU A 359 9.25 10.18 -0.57
C LEU A 359 9.34 11.28 0.50
N GLY A 360 8.52 11.18 1.55
CA GLY A 360 8.49 12.10 2.68
C GLY A 360 9.65 11.92 3.67
N VAL A 361 10.31 10.75 3.75
CA VAL A 361 11.42 10.48 4.68
C VAL A 361 12.56 11.50 4.58
N PRO A 362 13.19 11.73 3.41
CA PRO A 362 14.30 12.68 3.31
C PRO A 362 13.84 14.12 3.54
N LEU A 363 12.62 14.47 3.12
CA LEU A 363 12.05 15.80 3.37
C LEU A 363 11.83 16.02 4.87
N THR A 364 11.36 15.00 5.57
CA THR A 364 11.02 15.07 7.00
C THR A 364 12.27 15.15 7.84
N TRP A 365 13.31 14.41 7.45
CA TRP A 365 14.60 14.46 8.12
C TRP A 365 15.23 15.87 8.02
N LEU A 366 15.10 16.53 6.87
CA LEU A 366 15.68 17.85 6.63
C LEU A 366 14.84 19.02 7.16
N PHE A 367 13.51 18.93 7.03
CA PHE A 367 12.61 20.08 7.21
C PHE A 367 11.44 19.82 8.17
N GLY A 368 11.32 18.61 8.71
CA GLY A 368 10.21 18.20 9.58
C GLY A 368 8.96 17.76 8.82
N PRO A 369 8.03 17.07 9.50
CA PRO A 369 6.91 16.36 8.88
C PRO A 369 5.88 17.33 8.26
N THR A 370 5.69 18.51 8.87
CA THR A 370 4.78 19.55 8.36
C THR A 370 5.18 20.03 6.98
N VAL A 371 6.47 20.36 6.80
CA VAL A 371 7.01 20.82 5.53
C VAL A 371 6.92 19.71 4.48
N SER A 372 7.26 18.47 4.84
CA SER A 372 7.12 17.32 3.94
C SER A 372 5.70 17.13 3.43
N PHE A 373 4.71 17.20 4.34
CA PHE A 373 3.31 17.07 3.99
C PHE A 373 2.91 18.13 2.96
N ASN A 374 3.23 19.40 3.23
CA ASN A 374 2.87 20.50 2.35
C ASN A 374 3.59 20.42 1.00
N ILE A 375 4.88 20.05 0.97
CA ILE A 375 5.61 19.81 -0.28
C ILE A 375 4.91 18.74 -1.12
N LEU A 376 4.54 17.61 -0.51
CA LEU A 376 3.90 16.51 -1.23
C LEU A 376 2.50 16.88 -1.76
N VAL A 377 1.72 17.68 -1.00
CA VAL A 377 0.45 18.25 -1.46
C VAL A 377 0.66 19.13 -2.70
N LEU A 378 1.64 20.04 -2.68
CA LEU A 378 1.95 20.91 -3.81
C LEU A 378 2.41 20.10 -5.03
N ILE A 379 3.35 19.16 -4.84
CA ILE A 379 3.87 18.30 -5.90
C ILE A 379 2.72 17.55 -6.57
N SER A 380 1.79 17.02 -5.79
CA SER A 380 0.66 16.30 -6.35
C SER A 380 -0.28 17.20 -7.15
N ALA A 381 -0.66 18.36 -6.63
CA ALA A 381 -1.53 19.27 -7.36
C ALA A 381 -0.93 19.69 -8.71
N ILE A 382 0.36 20.10 -8.69
CA ILE A 382 1.11 20.51 -9.88
C ILE A 382 1.23 19.35 -10.87
N SER A 383 1.69 18.19 -10.40
CA SER A 383 1.97 17.04 -11.26
C SER A 383 0.69 16.45 -11.85
N SER A 384 -0.41 16.40 -11.08
CA SER A 384 -1.70 15.92 -11.59
C SER A 384 -2.23 16.82 -12.69
N GLY A 385 -2.21 18.15 -12.52
CA GLY A 385 -2.62 19.07 -13.59
C GLY A 385 -1.72 18.97 -14.81
N PHE A 386 -0.40 18.96 -14.60
CA PHE A 386 0.56 18.90 -15.68
C PHE A 386 0.48 17.59 -16.48
N LEU A 387 0.41 16.43 -15.82
CA LEU A 387 0.28 15.14 -16.50
C LEU A 387 -1.07 15.01 -17.22
N THR A 388 -2.16 15.53 -16.66
CA THR A 388 -3.47 15.51 -17.34
C THR A 388 -3.45 16.40 -18.58
N TYR A 389 -2.75 17.54 -18.53
CA TYR A 389 -2.51 18.37 -19.71
C TYR A 389 -1.75 17.59 -20.80
N LEU A 390 -0.68 16.87 -20.43
CA LEU A 390 0.07 16.06 -21.40
C LEU A 390 -0.78 14.95 -22.00
N LEU A 391 -1.60 14.28 -21.19
CA LEU A 391 -2.55 13.28 -21.66
C LEU A 391 -3.57 13.87 -22.62
N ALA A 392 -4.20 15.00 -22.28
CA ALA A 392 -5.17 15.66 -23.15
C ALA A 392 -4.55 16.12 -24.48
N CYS A 393 -3.35 16.71 -24.45
CA CYS A 393 -2.62 17.05 -25.68
C CYS A 393 -2.30 15.81 -26.52
N ARG A 394 -1.97 14.69 -25.87
CA ARG A 394 -1.70 13.42 -26.55
C ARG A 394 -2.94 12.86 -27.25
N LEU A 395 -4.10 13.03 -26.64
CA LEU A 395 -5.42 12.71 -27.20
C LEU A 395 -5.89 13.67 -28.31
N GLY A 396 -5.08 14.66 -28.70
CA GLY A 396 -5.38 15.59 -29.79
C GLY A 396 -6.14 16.85 -29.37
N VAL A 397 -6.33 17.08 -28.07
CA VAL A 397 -6.95 18.32 -27.58
C VAL A 397 -6.00 19.50 -27.79
N SER A 398 -6.53 20.64 -28.25
CA SER A 398 -5.73 21.87 -28.42
C SER A 398 -5.09 22.28 -27.09
N ARG A 399 -3.89 22.89 -27.13
CA ARG A 399 -3.10 23.14 -25.91
C ARG A 399 -3.86 23.96 -24.86
N LEU A 400 -4.59 24.98 -25.30
CA LEU A 400 -5.36 25.82 -24.39
C LEU A 400 -6.52 25.03 -23.75
N ALA A 401 -7.28 24.27 -24.54
CA ALA A 401 -8.37 23.45 -24.03
C ALA A 401 -7.86 22.32 -23.13
N ALA A 402 -6.71 21.72 -23.46
CA ALA A 402 -6.04 20.73 -22.63
C ALA A 402 -5.60 21.33 -21.29
N TRP A 403 -5.06 22.55 -21.32
CA TRP A 403 -4.65 23.25 -20.10
C TRP A 403 -5.87 23.58 -19.22
N VAL A 404 -6.93 24.15 -19.79
CA VAL A 404 -8.16 24.46 -19.06
C VAL A 404 -8.83 23.19 -18.51
N GLY A 405 -8.95 22.14 -19.33
CA GLY A 405 -9.55 20.86 -18.90
C GLY A 405 -8.77 20.20 -17.76
N ALA A 406 -7.44 20.29 -17.79
CA ALA A 406 -6.60 19.72 -16.74
C ALA A 406 -6.57 20.57 -15.46
N ILE A 407 -6.87 21.89 -15.50
CA ILE A 407 -7.19 22.68 -14.30
C ILE A 407 -8.42 22.09 -13.59
N ALA A 408 -9.49 21.78 -14.33
CA ALA A 408 -10.71 21.20 -13.77
C ALA A 408 -10.43 19.86 -13.07
N PHE A 409 -9.53 19.04 -13.62
CA PHE A 409 -9.10 17.80 -12.96
C PHE A 409 -8.22 18.07 -11.73
N ALA A 410 -7.22 18.94 -11.86
CA ALA A 410 -6.26 19.21 -10.79
C ALA A 410 -6.94 19.74 -9.52
N PHE A 411 -7.95 20.59 -9.68
CA PHE A 411 -8.66 21.24 -8.58
C PHE A 411 -10.12 20.78 -8.47
N ALA A 412 -10.44 19.60 -8.99
CA ALA A 412 -11.75 19.01 -8.80
C ALA A 412 -12.11 18.94 -7.31
N ILE A 413 -13.36 19.25 -6.96
CA ILE A 413 -13.83 19.32 -5.54
C ILE A 413 -13.45 18.05 -4.77
N ARG A 414 -13.66 16.87 -5.39
CA ARG A 414 -13.28 15.59 -4.79
C ARG A 414 -11.80 15.52 -4.46
N ARG A 415 -10.91 15.96 -5.36
CA ARG A 415 -9.46 15.97 -5.11
C ARG A 415 -9.10 16.94 -4.00
N THR A 416 -9.65 18.15 -4.03
CA THR A 416 -9.37 19.15 -3.00
C THR A 416 -9.80 18.68 -1.62
N GLN A 417 -10.90 17.93 -1.49
CA GLN A 417 -11.31 17.31 -0.24
C GLN A 417 -10.33 16.21 0.24
N GLN A 418 -9.79 15.40 -0.67
CA GLN A 418 -8.80 14.38 -0.29
C GLN A 418 -7.46 15.01 0.09
N MET A 419 -7.07 16.14 -0.51
CA MET A 419 -5.87 16.90 -0.13
C MET A 419 -5.92 17.43 1.32
N MET A 420 -7.10 17.53 1.92
CA MET A 420 -7.33 18.00 3.29
C MET A 420 -7.11 16.93 4.38
N GLY A 421 -6.27 15.91 4.12
CA GLY A 421 -5.89 14.94 5.15
C GLY A 421 -5.78 13.50 4.70
N HIS A 422 -6.25 13.15 3.51
CA HIS A 422 -6.24 11.78 2.98
C HIS A 422 -5.05 11.59 2.04
N MET A 423 -3.85 11.51 2.62
CA MET A 423 -2.60 11.37 1.89
C MET A 423 -2.58 10.24 0.83
N PRO A 424 -3.20 9.07 1.03
CA PRO A 424 -3.25 7.99 0.03
C PRO A 424 -4.01 8.36 -1.24
N LEU A 425 -5.05 9.18 -1.11
CA LEU A 425 -6.01 9.47 -2.19
C LEU A 425 -5.70 10.77 -2.93
N MET A 426 -4.89 11.63 -2.32
CA MET A 426 -4.41 12.88 -2.89
C MET A 426 -3.53 12.70 -4.17
N PRO A 427 -2.57 11.75 -4.26
CA PRO A 427 -1.58 11.67 -5.34
C PRO A 427 -2.11 11.05 -6.64
N THR A 428 -3.06 11.72 -7.28
CA THR A 428 -3.61 11.26 -8.57
C THR A 428 -2.63 11.35 -9.74
N GLN A 429 -1.47 12.01 -9.57
CA GLN A 429 -0.45 12.12 -10.61
C GLN A 429 0.05 10.75 -11.06
N TYR A 430 0.14 9.78 -10.14
CA TYR A 430 0.57 8.43 -10.49
C TYR A 430 -0.45 7.73 -11.39
N LEU A 431 -1.74 7.93 -11.11
CA LEU A 431 -2.83 7.38 -11.92
C LEU A 431 -2.82 7.96 -13.33
N VAL A 432 -2.64 9.28 -13.43
CA VAL A 432 -2.58 9.96 -14.73
C VAL A 432 -1.32 9.57 -15.50
N LEU A 433 -0.19 9.36 -14.82
CA LEU A 433 1.02 8.83 -15.43
C LEU A 433 0.78 7.45 -16.05
N ALA A 434 0.06 6.58 -15.32
CA ALA A 434 -0.30 5.26 -15.80
C ALA A 434 -1.19 5.33 -17.04
N LEU A 435 -2.20 6.21 -17.05
CA LEU A 435 -3.09 6.43 -18.20
C LEU A 435 -2.36 7.06 -19.39
N TYR A 436 -1.45 8.00 -19.15
CA TYR A 436 -0.61 8.61 -20.17
C TYR A 436 0.29 7.58 -20.84
N GLY A 437 0.95 6.73 -20.04
CA GLY A 437 1.70 5.60 -20.55
C GLY A 437 0.82 4.62 -21.33
N LEU A 438 -0.35 4.27 -20.80
CA LEU A 438 -1.24 3.28 -21.40
C LEU A 438 -1.71 3.73 -22.79
N GLU A 439 -2.14 4.98 -22.92
CA GLU A 439 -2.54 5.55 -24.20
C GLU A 439 -1.38 5.48 -25.20
N GLY A 440 -0.17 5.87 -24.80
CA GLY A 440 0.98 5.84 -25.72
C GLY A 440 1.43 4.42 -26.07
N MET A 441 1.28 3.48 -25.13
CA MET A 441 1.55 2.07 -25.36
C MET A 441 0.60 1.50 -26.42
N ILE A 442 -0.68 1.88 -26.37
CA ILE A 442 -1.69 1.43 -27.33
C ILE A 442 -1.53 2.15 -28.68
N SER A 443 -1.46 3.47 -28.68
CA SER A 443 -1.52 4.28 -29.90
C SER A 443 -0.18 4.36 -30.64
N ARG A 444 0.94 4.42 -29.91
CA ARG A 444 2.28 4.61 -30.47
C ARG A 444 3.15 3.36 -30.39
N ARG A 445 2.73 2.33 -29.63
CA ARG A 445 3.44 1.06 -29.46
C ARG A 445 4.89 1.22 -29.03
N ARG A 446 5.16 2.18 -28.14
CA ARG A 446 6.50 2.47 -27.61
C ARG A 446 6.73 1.78 -26.27
N THR A 447 7.91 1.17 -26.12
CA THR A 447 8.33 0.54 -24.86
C THR A 447 8.44 1.54 -23.71
N TRP A 448 8.81 2.79 -24.00
CA TRP A 448 8.81 3.87 -23.01
C TRP A 448 7.43 4.13 -22.41
N ASP A 449 6.38 4.11 -23.24
CA ASP A 449 5.03 4.35 -22.77
C ASP A 449 4.52 3.15 -21.94
N ALA A 450 4.92 1.92 -22.29
CA ALA A 450 4.70 0.73 -21.44
C ALA A 450 5.40 0.86 -20.07
N PHE A 451 6.63 1.36 -20.04
CA PHE A 451 7.36 1.64 -18.80
C PHE A 451 6.64 2.69 -17.94
N LEU A 452 6.18 3.79 -18.53
CA LEU A 452 5.39 4.80 -17.80
C LEU A 452 4.08 4.22 -17.25
N THR A 453 3.45 3.31 -17.99
CA THR A 453 2.24 2.58 -17.53
C THR A 453 2.55 1.78 -16.27
N GLY A 454 3.57 0.92 -16.33
CA GLY A 454 3.95 0.05 -15.21
C GLY A 454 4.40 0.85 -13.98
N MET A 455 5.22 1.90 -14.19
CA MET A 455 5.67 2.79 -13.12
C MET A 455 4.50 3.54 -12.48
N GLY A 456 3.61 4.11 -13.29
CA GLY A 456 2.42 4.79 -12.81
C GLY A 456 1.51 3.87 -12.01
N LEU A 457 1.30 2.63 -12.47
CA LEU A 457 0.50 1.62 -11.77
C LEU A 457 1.14 1.22 -10.43
N ALA A 458 2.44 0.96 -10.41
CA ALA A 458 3.17 0.61 -9.19
C ALA A 458 3.06 1.73 -8.14
N LEU A 459 3.38 2.97 -8.52
CA LEU A 459 3.30 4.13 -7.64
C LEU A 459 1.86 4.44 -7.19
N THR A 460 0.88 4.26 -8.08
CA THR A 460 -0.54 4.44 -7.73
C THR A 460 -0.99 3.43 -6.69
N THR A 461 -0.61 2.16 -6.86
CA THR A 461 -0.96 1.07 -5.95
C THR A 461 -0.29 1.27 -4.59
N TRP A 462 0.95 1.77 -4.59
CA TRP A 462 1.70 2.11 -3.39
C TRP A 462 1.26 3.39 -2.69
N ALA A 463 0.65 4.32 -3.43
CA ALA A 463 0.02 5.47 -2.85
C ALA A 463 -1.31 5.07 -2.19
N SER A 464 -2.12 4.27 -2.90
CA SER A 464 -3.38 3.71 -2.41
C SER A 464 -3.77 2.45 -3.20
N LEU A 465 -4.04 1.37 -2.48
CA LEU A 465 -4.53 0.11 -3.06
C LEU A 465 -5.85 0.30 -3.82
N TYR A 466 -6.70 1.23 -3.37
CA TYR A 466 -7.97 1.55 -4.05
C TYR A 466 -7.74 1.98 -5.50
N TYR A 467 -6.77 2.87 -5.74
CA TYR A 467 -6.49 3.34 -7.09
C TYR A 467 -5.77 2.28 -7.94
N GLY A 468 -4.88 1.49 -7.34
CA GLY A 468 -4.22 0.38 -8.05
C GLY A 468 -5.22 -0.65 -8.58
N VAL A 469 -6.11 -1.13 -7.71
CA VAL A 469 -7.16 -2.08 -8.08
C VAL A 469 -8.14 -1.47 -9.09
N THR A 470 -8.55 -0.21 -8.87
CA THR A 470 -9.44 0.50 -9.81
C THR A 470 -8.80 0.63 -11.20
N PHE A 471 -7.51 0.90 -11.29
CA PHE A 471 -6.80 0.99 -12.57
C PHE A 471 -6.81 -0.36 -13.31
N ILE A 472 -6.59 -1.47 -12.61
CA ILE A 472 -6.63 -2.82 -13.21
C ILE A 472 -8.02 -3.11 -13.79
N PHE A 473 -9.09 -2.74 -13.07
CA PHE A 473 -10.44 -2.84 -13.61
C PHE A 473 -10.62 -1.96 -14.85
N ILE A 474 -10.27 -0.67 -14.78
CA ILE A 474 -10.36 0.23 -15.93
C ILE A 474 -9.60 -0.34 -17.14
N TYR A 475 -8.38 -0.85 -16.95
CA TYR A 475 -7.59 -1.50 -18.00
C TYR A 475 -8.28 -2.75 -18.56
N GLY A 476 -8.73 -3.65 -17.69
CA GLY A 476 -9.42 -4.88 -18.06
C GLY A 476 -10.73 -4.64 -18.81
N TRP A 477 -11.38 -3.50 -18.60
CA TRP A 477 -12.55 -3.06 -19.35
C TRP A 477 -12.18 -2.36 -20.67
N LEU A 478 -11.15 -1.51 -20.68
CA LEU A 478 -10.78 -0.71 -21.87
C LEU A 478 -10.13 -1.53 -22.99
N CYS A 479 -9.26 -2.49 -22.68
CA CYS A 479 -8.60 -3.33 -23.70
C CYS A 479 -9.58 -4.11 -24.60
N PRO A 480 -10.54 -4.88 -24.06
CA PRO A 480 -11.51 -5.58 -24.89
C PRO A 480 -12.43 -4.62 -25.65
N LEU A 481 -12.73 -3.43 -25.11
CA LEU A 481 -13.51 -2.41 -25.82
C LEU A 481 -12.76 -1.86 -27.03
N THR A 482 -11.45 -1.58 -26.93
CA THR A 482 -10.66 -1.09 -28.06
C THR A 482 -10.51 -2.14 -29.15
N ASP A 483 -10.31 -3.41 -28.78
CA ASP A 483 -10.22 -4.52 -29.73
C ASP A 483 -11.57 -4.79 -30.39
N TRP A 484 -12.66 -4.70 -29.63
CA TRP A 484 -14.03 -4.83 -30.14
C TRP A 484 -14.39 -3.69 -31.10
N VAL A 485 -14.09 -2.43 -30.75
CA VAL A 485 -14.30 -1.28 -31.64
C VAL A 485 -13.45 -1.39 -32.90
N ALA A 486 -12.18 -1.78 -32.78
CA ALA A 486 -11.30 -1.99 -33.94
C ALA A 486 -11.82 -3.11 -34.85
N GLN A 487 -12.35 -4.21 -34.28
CA GLN A 487 -12.99 -5.28 -35.05
C GLN A 487 -14.29 -4.81 -35.72
N CYS A 488 -15.13 -4.01 -35.04
CA CYS A 488 -16.33 -3.43 -35.64
C CYS A 488 -16.01 -2.46 -36.78
N CYS A 489 -14.95 -1.67 -36.67
CA CYS A 489 -14.49 -0.76 -37.73
C CYS A 489 -13.79 -1.48 -38.90
N ALA A 490 -13.29 -2.70 -38.70
CA ALA A 490 -12.65 -3.51 -39.73
C ALA A 490 -13.64 -4.39 -40.53
N LEU A 491 -14.93 -4.38 -40.18
CA LEU A 491 -15.96 -5.06 -40.96
C LEU A 491 -16.21 -4.31 -42.29
N PRO A 492 -16.43 -5.03 -43.41
CA PRO A 492 -16.82 -4.40 -44.68
C PRO A 492 -18.07 -3.52 -44.51
N ASP A 493 -18.13 -2.39 -45.22
CA ASP A 493 -19.19 -1.35 -45.12
C ASP A 493 -20.64 -1.90 -45.11
N GLN A 494 -20.85 -3.07 -45.71
CA GLN A 494 -22.15 -3.75 -45.79
C GLN A 494 -22.66 -4.28 -44.43
N TYR A 495 -21.76 -4.59 -43.49
CA TYR A 495 -22.11 -5.06 -42.13
C TYR A 495 -22.15 -3.93 -41.10
N VAL A 496 -21.31 -2.91 -41.26
CA VAL A 496 -21.28 -1.72 -40.38
C VAL A 496 -22.59 -0.94 -40.48
N ALA A 497 -23.18 -0.85 -41.69
CA ALA A 497 -24.47 -0.21 -41.89
C ALA A 497 -25.61 -0.89 -41.10
N HIS A 498 -25.63 -2.21 -40.98
CA HIS A 498 -26.69 -2.92 -40.26
C HIS A 498 -26.58 -2.78 -38.73
N ILE A 499 -25.36 -2.78 -38.19
CA ILE A 499 -25.10 -2.70 -36.74
C ILE A 499 -25.24 -1.26 -36.23
N VAL A 500 -24.71 -0.28 -36.98
CA VAL A 500 -24.81 1.16 -36.62
C VAL A 500 -26.24 1.67 -36.76
N VAL A 501 -27.01 1.21 -37.76
CA VAL A 501 -28.43 1.61 -37.93
C VAL A 501 -29.34 1.01 -36.86
N GLN A 502 -29.06 -0.19 -36.35
CA GLN A 502 -29.84 -0.76 -35.25
C GLN A 502 -29.54 -0.13 -33.88
N HIS A 503 -28.28 0.24 -33.59
CA HIS A 503 -27.94 0.87 -32.31
C HIS A 503 -28.19 2.39 -32.27
N CYS A 504 -28.05 3.12 -33.39
CA CYS A 504 -28.37 4.56 -33.42
C CYS A 504 -29.88 4.86 -33.36
N ARG A 505 -30.75 3.89 -33.70
CA ARG A 505 -32.22 4.03 -33.54
C ARG A 505 -32.69 4.04 -32.09
N LEU A 506 -31.85 3.63 -31.13
CA LEU A 506 -32.17 3.70 -29.70
C LEU A 506 -31.82 5.06 -29.06
N TRP A 507 -31.09 5.93 -29.75
CA TRP A 507 -30.57 7.20 -29.20
C TRP A 507 -30.73 8.44 -30.09
N ARG A 508 -31.51 8.37 -31.19
CA ARG A 508 -31.93 9.57 -31.96
C ARG A 508 -33.44 9.69 -31.99
N THR A 509 -33.98 10.57 -31.14
CA THR A 509 -35.08 11.43 -31.53
C THR A 509 -34.48 12.54 -32.38
N ASP A 510 -34.78 12.55 -33.69
CA ASP A 510 -34.86 13.74 -34.57
C ASP A 510 -34.67 13.29 -36.04
N ASP A 511 -35.79 13.08 -36.73
CA ASP A 511 -35.83 12.98 -38.20
C ASP A 511 -35.76 14.39 -38.82
N PRO A 512 -35.05 14.61 -39.95
CA PRO A 512 -35.03 15.89 -40.63
C PRO A 512 -36.24 16.03 -41.58
N VAL A 513 -36.90 17.19 -41.51
CA VAL A 513 -37.98 17.61 -42.41
C VAL A 513 -37.43 17.85 -43.83
N PRO A 514 -38.12 17.45 -44.92
CA PRO A 514 -37.70 17.78 -46.29
C PRO A 514 -38.15 19.20 -46.69
N THR A 515 -37.21 19.98 -47.22
CA THR A 515 -37.47 21.24 -47.92
C THR A 515 -38.05 21.00 -49.31
N THR A 516 -39.34 21.32 -49.51
CA THR A 516 -39.92 22.15 -50.59
C THR A 516 -41.40 21.81 -50.77
N LEU A 517 -42.29 22.79 -50.54
CA LEU A 517 -43.44 23.11 -51.39
C LEU A 517 -44.21 24.31 -50.81
N SER A 518 -44.63 25.17 -51.72
CA SER A 518 -45.30 26.44 -51.53
C SER A 518 -46.67 26.33 -50.84
N GLY A 519 -47.03 27.36 -50.09
CA GLY A 519 -48.33 28.02 -50.21
C GLY A 519 -49.57 27.30 -49.66
N THR A 520 -50.26 28.01 -48.77
CA THR A 520 -51.69 27.93 -48.45
C THR A 520 -52.23 26.73 -47.67
N ALA A 521 -53.08 27.10 -46.69
CA ALA A 521 -54.14 26.31 -46.05
C ALA A 521 -53.71 25.24 -45.01
N ILE A 522 -54.45 24.90 -43.96
CA ILE A 522 -55.59 25.43 -43.19
C ILE A 522 -55.70 24.46 -41.98
N PHE A 523 -55.88 24.98 -40.76
CA PHE A 523 -56.66 24.47 -39.62
C PHE A 523 -57.14 22.99 -39.51
N ARG A 524 -57.20 22.54 -38.24
CA ARG A 524 -58.07 21.49 -37.59
C ARG A 524 -57.55 20.04 -37.63
N ASN A 525 -57.81 19.15 -36.66
CA ASN A 525 -58.38 19.12 -35.30
C ASN A 525 -58.42 17.61 -34.89
N VAL A 526 -58.83 17.29 -33.65
CA VAL A 526 -59.36 15.97 -33.18
C VAL A 526 -58.29 14.92 -32.80
N SER A 527 -57.92 14.71 -31.52
CA SER A 527 -58.64 14.06 -30.40
C SER A 527 -59.05 12.60 -30.64
N GLN A 528 -58.38 11.62 -30.03
CA GLN A 528 -58.98 10.39 -29.46
C GLN A 528 -57.93 9.53 -28.72
N ALA A 529 -58.28 9.15 -27.48
CA ALA A 529 -57.54 8.26 -26.57
C ALA A 529 -57.78 6.76 -26.92
N PRO A 530 -57.22 5.75 -26.21
CA PRO A 530 -57.72 5.42 -24.87
C PRO A 530 -56.67 4.98 -23.82
N THR A 531 -57.12 5.11 -22.58
CA THR A 531 -56.52 4.83 -21.28
C THR A 531 -56.54 3.34 -20.89
N HIS A 532 -55.46 2.85 -20.26
CA HIS A 532 -55.50 1.70 -19.33
C HIS A 532 -54.60 1.97 -18.10
N PRO A 533 -55.04 1.66 -16.86
CA PRO A 533 -54.35 2.01 -15.62
C PRO A 533 -53.33 0.93 -15.17
N PRO A 534 -52.29 1.29 -14.40
CA PRO A 534 -51.39 0.32 -13.77
C PRO A 534 -51.97 -0.21 -12.43
N PRO A 535 -51.58 -1.43 -12.00
CA PRO A 535 -52.05 -2.00 -10.73
C PRO A 535 -51.32 -1.42 -9.51
N ASP A 536 -52.08 -1.34 -8.43
CA ASP A 536 -51.81 -0.67 -7.15
C ASP A 536 -50.78 -1.36 -6.23
N THR A 537 -49.98 -0.48 -5.59
CA THR A 537 -49.50 -0.49 -4.19
C THR A 537 -48.64 -1.65 -3.64
N GLN A 538 -47.41 -1.32 -3.24
CA GLN A 538 -47.10 -1.08 -1.82
C GLN A 538 -45.89 -0.14 -1.67
N SER A 539 -46.15 1.02 -1.09
CA SER A 539 -45.21 2.08 -0.76
C SER A 539 -44.60 1.85 0.63
N LEU A 540 -43.27 1.79 0.72
CA LEU A 540 -42.52 2.06 1.95
C LEU A 540 -41.71 3.33 1.75
N SER A 541 -42.36 4.47 1.98
CA SER A 541 -41.72 5.78 2.04
C SER A 541 -41.20 6.03 3.46
N ALA A 542 -39.92 5.76 3.70
CA ALA A 542 -39.21 6.30 4.86
C ALA A 542 -38.59 7.64 4.48
N ARG A 543 -39.29 8.75 4.76
CA ARG A 543 -38.70 10.09 4.84
C ARG A 543 -37.76 10.11 6.05
N VAL A 544 -36.45 10.08 5.85
CA VAL A 544 -35.49 10.39 6.91
C VAL A 544 -35.34 11.90 6.98
N SER A 545 -35.91 12.48 8.03
CA SER A 545 -35.77 13.87 8.44
C SER A 545 -34.36 14.11 8.97
N LEU A 546 -33.55 14.93 8.29
CA LEU A 546 -32.26 15.42 8.79
C LEU A 546 -32.52 16.54 9.81
N ARG A 547 -32.79 16.15 11.06
CA ARG A 547 -32.55 16.97 12.27
C ARG A 547 -32.27 16.03 13.45
N GLN A 548 -31.00 15.84 13.77
CA GLN A 548 -30.62 15.41 15.12
C GLN A 548 -30.39 16.66 16.00
N PRO A 549 -30.88 16.69 17.24
CA PRO A 549 -30.59 17.75 18.19
C PRO A 549 -29.16 17.60 18.74
N LEU A 550 -28.49 18.74 18.96
CA LEU A 550 -27.23 18.85 19.68
C LEU A 550 -27.36 18.22 21.09
N PRO A 551 -26.33 17.52 21.61
CA PRO A 551 -26.29 17.14 23.02
C PRO A 551 -26.10 18.39 23.89
N PRO A 552 -26.64 18.42 25.13
CA PRO A 552 -26.49 19.55 26.02
C PRO A 552 -25.03 19.74 26.45
N ASP A 553 -24.64 21.01 26.58
CA ASP A 553 -23.34 21.49 27.04
C ASP A 553 -22.81 20.68 28.24
N LEU A 554 -21.70 19.95 28.02
CA LEU A 554 -20.84 19.51 29.10
C LEU A 554 -20.02 20.72 29.53
N GLY A 555 -20.30 21.25 30.72
CA GLY A 555 -19.47 22.25 31.38
C GLY A 555 -18.02 21.78 31.57
N PRO A 556 -17.09 22.69 31.90
CA PRO A 556 -15.66 22.39 31.91
C PRO A 556 -15.36 21.26 32.90
N MET A 557 -14.82 20.16 32.38
CA MET A 557 -14.24 19.06 33.16
C MET A 557 -12.83 19.48 33.59
N ASP A 558 -12.65 19.78 34.86
CA ASP A 558 -11.35 19.97 35.48
C ASP A 558 -10.53 18.67 35.34
N GLY A 559 -9.39 18.76 34.64
CA GLY A 559 -8.46 17.65 34.49
C GLY A 559 -7.72 17.34 35.79
N PRO A 560 -7.27 16.09 36.01
CA PRO A 560 -6.56 15.71 37.22
C PRO A 560 -5.18 16.39 37.27
N VAL A 561 -4.95 17.16 38.33
CA VAL A 561 -3.65 17.71 38.70
C VAL A 561 -2.74 16.56 39.15
N LEU A 562 -1.65 16.33 38.43
CA LEU A 562 -0.57 15.45 38.86
C LEU A 562 0.15 16.10 40.07
N PRO A 563 0.37 15.39 41.19
CA PRO A 563 1.15 15.92 42.30
C PRO A 563 2.66 15.99 41.95
N PRO A 564 3.41 16.88 42.61
CA PRO A 564 4.77 17.29 42.22
C PRO A 564 5.83 16.20 42.28
#